data_AF-A0A8C0I7E0-F1
#
_entry.id   AF-A0A8C0I7E0-F1
#
_cell.length_a   1.000
_cell.length_b   1.000
_cell.length_c   1.000
_cell.angle_alpha   90.00
_cell.angle_beta   90.00
_cell.angle_gamma   90.00
#
_symmetry.space_group_name_H-M   'P 1'
#
loop_
_entity.id
_entity.type
_entity.pdbx_description
1 polymer ?
#
loop_
_entity_poly.entity_id
_entity_poly.type
_entity_poly.pdbx_seq_one_letter_code
_entity_poly.pdbx_strand_id
1 'polypeptide(L)'
;MLGWSRLTFVLLSVTVTCSVAQHVPPWTEDCRKSTYPPSGPTYRGPVPWYTINLDLPPYKRWHELMVDKAPALKVIVNSLKNMINAFEPSGKIVQLVDQKLPGLLGNFPGPFEEEMKGIAAVTEIPLGEIILFNIFYEFFTICTSIITEDKEGKCVLREGGWYKVEEKSLNK
;
A
#
# COMPACT_ATOMS: atom_id res chain seq x y z
N MET A 1 14.67 56.56 -1.97
CA MET A 1 13.72 55.51 -2.40
C MET A 1 14.51 54.21 -2.66
N LEU A 2 14.89 53.47 -1.61
CA LEU A 2 15.72 52.25 -1.75
C LEU A 2 15.38 51.17 -0.71
N GLY A 3 14.16 51.20 -0.15
CA GLY A 3 13.75 50.32 0.96
C GLY A 3 12.77 49.21 0.58
N TRP A 4 11.90 49.44 -0.42
CA TRP A 4 10.83 48.50 -0.75
C TRP A 4 11.33 47.30 -1.57
N SER A 5 12.27 47.53 -2.49
CA SER A 5 12.81 46.48 -3.38
C SER A 5 13.65 45.43 -2.64
N ARG A 6 14.39 45.81 -1.59
CA ARG A 6 15.18 44.84 -0.81
C ARG A 6 14.33 43.93 0.06
N LEU A 7 13.22 44.44 0.59
CA LEU A 7 12.27 43.68 1.40
C LEU A 7 11.50 42.65 0.57
N THR A 8 11.08 43.01 -0.64
CA THR A 8 10.44 42.06 -1.57
C THR A 8 11.39 40.97 -2.04
N PHE A 9 12.67 41.30 -2.32
CA PHE A 9 13.68 40.29 -2.67
C PHE A 9 14.00 39.32 -1.52
N VAL A 10 14.02 39.79 -0.26
CA VAL A 10 14.23 38.93 0.91
C VAL A 10 13.00 38.07 1.20
N LEU A 11 11.78 38.61 1.06
CA LEU A 11 10.56 37.82 1.22
C LEU A 11 10.41 36.73 0.14
N LEU A 12 10.82 37.03 -1.10
CA LEU A 12 10.85 36.05 -2.19
C LEU A 12 11.90 34.95 -1.99
N SER A 13 13.05 35.23 -1.38
CA SER A 13 14.06 34.19 -1.12
C SER A 13 13.69 33.28 0.06
N VAL A 14 12.97 33.79 1.06
CA VAL A 14 12.45 32.98 2.18
C VAL A 14 11.33 32.04 1.72
N THR A 15 10.43 32.50 0.83
CA THR A 15 9.37 31.62 0.30
C THR A 15 9.94 30.53 -0.62
N VAL A 16 10.97 30.83 -1.42
CA VAL A 16 11.64 29.83 -2.25
C VAL A 16 12.35 28.76 -1.41
N THR A 17 12.99 29.13 -0.29
CA THR A 17 13.69 28.15 0.58
C THR A 17 12.73 27.25 1.37
N CYS A 18 11.56 27.74 1.78
CA CYS A 18 10.51 26.89 2.36
C CYS A 18 9.89 25.92 1.34
N SER A 19 9.96 26.23 0.03
CA SER A 19 9.39 25.38 -1.03
C SER A 19 10.25 24.15 -1.37
N VAL A 20 11.52 24.12 -0.95
CA VAL A 20 12.48 23.04 -1.22
C VAL A 20 12.90 22.27 0.04
N ALA A 21 12.19 22.45 1.17
CA ALA A 21 12.36 21.58 2.32
C ALA A 21 11.84 20.18 1.97
N GLN A 22 12.69 19.38 1.30
CA GLN A 22 12.52 17.95 1.25
C GLN A 22 12.39 17.49 2.70
N HIS A 23 11.33 16.74 3.00
CA HIS A 23 11.14 16.15 4.32
C HIS A 23 12.26 15.11 4.53
N VAL A 24 13.42 15.57 4.98
CA VAL A 24 14.56 14.70 5.27
C VAL A 24 14.14 13.87 6.48
N PRO A 25 14.06 12.54 6.36
CA PRO A 25 13.68 11.71 7.49
C PRO A 25 14.68 11.89 8.65
N PRO A 26 14.24 11.73 9.90
CA PRO A 26 15.06 11.98 11.08
C PRO A 26 16.31 11.08 11.16
N TRP A 27 16.33 9.98 10.40
CA TRP A 27 17.47 9.08 10.27
C TRP A 27 17.86 8.99 8.80
N THR A 28 19.09 9.36 8.50
CA THR A 28 19.73 9.16 7.20
C THR A 28 21.02 8.36 7.40
N GLU A 29 21.42 7.62 6.38
CA GLU A 29 22.69 6.88 6.35
C GLU A 29 23.36 7.06 4.99
N ASP A 30 24.67 6.86 4.95
CA ASP A 30 25.41 6.79 3.69
C ASP A 30 24.92 5.61 2.83
N CYS A 31 25.00 5.77 1.51
CA CYS A 31 24.59 4.74 0.56
C CYS A 31 25.29 3.40 0.85
N ARG A 32 24.48 2.38 1.15
CA ARG A 32 24.95 1.02 1.41
C ARG A 32 25.66 0.43 0.20
N LYS A 33 26.65 -0.43 0.46
CA LYS A 33 27.40 -1.18 -0.56
C LYS A 33 27.38 -2.67 -0.21
N SER A 34 27.60 -3.53 -1.21
CA SER A 34 27.73 -4.98 -1.03
C SER A 34 26.55 -5.66 -0.35
N THR A 35 25.32 -5.17 -0.58
CA THR A 35 24.08 -5.73 -0.03
C THR A 35 23.40 -6.75 -0.96
N TYR A 36 24.04 -7.09 -2.07
CA TYR A 36 23.56 -8.07 -3.05
C TYR A 36 24.60 -9.18 -3.29
N PRO A 37 24.22 -10.47 -3.28
CA PRO A 37 22.87 -11.00 -3.05
C PRO A 37 22.32 -10.70 -1.63
N PRO A 38 20.99 -10.59 -1.45
CA PRO A 38 20.40 -10.18 -0.18
C PRO A 38 20.80 -11.12 0.96
N SER A 39 21.29 -10.56 2.07
CA SER A 39 21.71 -11.30 3.26
C SER A 39 21.71 -10.39 4.49
N GLY A 40 21.93 -10.98 5.67
CA GLY A 40 22.00 -10.24 6.93
C GLY A 40 20.63 -9.76 7.46
N PRO A 41 20.63 -8.80 8.39
CA PRO A 41 19.44 -8.47 9.21
C PRO A 41 18.31 -7.78 8.44
N THR A 42 18.58 -7.23 7.26
CA THR A 42 17.57 -6.59 6.41
C THR A 42 16.88 -7.58 5.46
N TYR A 43 17.35 -8.82 5.38
CA TYR A 43 16.77 -9.86 4.54
C TYR A 43 15.89 -10.79 5.36
N ARG A 44 14.56 -10.69 5.19
CA ARG A 44 13.60 -11.58 5.87
C ARG A 44 13.52 -12.98 5.26
N GLY A 45 13.81 -13.12 3.98
CA GLY A 45 13.69 -14.38 3.25
C GLY A 45 13.22 -14.20 1.81
N PRO A 46 13.20 -15.28 1.02
CA PRO A 46 12.74 -15.26 -0.36
C PRO A 46 11.21 -15.17 -0.44
N VAL A 47 10.69 -14.69 -1.57
CA VAL A 47 9.26 -14.68 -1.87
C VAL A 47 8.91 -15.91 -2.71
N PRO A 48 7.88 -16.70 -2.35
CA PRO A 48 7.46 -17.86 -3.13
C PRO A 48 6.81 -17.45 -4.45
N TRP A 49 6.96 -18.30 -5.46
CA TRP A 49 6.34 -18.13 -6.77
C TRP A 49 5.04 -18.94 -6.86
N TYR A 50 4.02 -18.36 -7.49
CA TYR A 50 2.75 -19.01 -7.80
C TYR A 50 2.40 -18.77 -9.27
N THR A 51 1.71 -19.73 -9.89
CA THR A 51 1.22 -19.59 -11.27
C THR A 51 -0.27 -19.31 -11.24
N ILE A 52 -0.69 -18.16 -11.77
CA ILE A 52 -2.10 -17.81 -11.91
C ILE A 52 -2.52 -18.10 -13.35
N ASN A 53 -3.35 -19.13 -13.53
CA ASN A 53 -3.84 -19.52 -14.86
C ASN A 53 -5.02 -18.63 -15.29
N LEU A 54 -4.79 -17.73 -16.26
CA LEU A 54 -5.80 -16.80 -16.77
C LEU A 54 -6.88 -17.47 -17.63
N ASP A 55 -6.63 -18.69 -18.12
CA ASP A 55 -7.61 -19.49 -18.89
C ASP A 55 -8.73 -20.02 -17.99
N LEU A 56 -8.50 -20.08 -16.68
CA LEU A 56 -9.54 -20.42 -15.71
C LEU A 56 -10.56 -19.27 -15.60
N PRO A 57 -11.83 -19.59 -15.29
CA PRO A 57 -12.81 -18.56 -14.98
C PRO A 57 -12.30 -17.69 -13.82
N PRO A 58 -12.51 -16.36 -13.84
CA PRO A 58 -11.96 -15.41 -12.86
C PRO A 58 -12.11 -15.87 -11.40
N TYR A 59 -13.29 -16.36 -11.04
CA TYR A 59 -13.60 -16.90 -9.71
C TYR A 59 -12.61 -17.97 -9.20
N LYS A 60 -12.01 -18.76 -10.09
CA LYS A 60 -11.13 -19.89 -9.73
C LYS A 60 -9.63 -19.54 -9.74
N ARG A 61 -9.23 -18.41 -10.31
CA ARG A 61 -7.81 -18.09 -10.58
C ARG A 61 -6.95 -18.04 -9.32
N TRP A 62 -7.51 -17.53 -8.23
CA TRP A 62 -6.79 -17.31 -6.97
C TRP A 62 -6.94 -18.45 -5.96
N HIS A 63 -7.67 -19.52 -6.29
CA HIS A 63 -8.01 -20.57 -5.31
C HIS A 63 -6.78 -21.22 -4.68
N GLU A 64 -5.81 -21.65 -5.49
CA GLU A 64 -4.59 -22.32 -5.00
C GLU A 64 -3.80 -21.43 -4.03
N LEU A 65 -3.55 -20.18 -4.42
CA LEU A 65 -2.86 -19.20 -3.57
C LEU A 65 -3.63 -18.95 -2.28
N MET A 66 -4.96 -18.84 -2.34
CA MET A 66 -5.78 -18.53 -1.17
C MET A 66 -5.87 -19.71 -0.18
N VAL A 67 -5.77 -20.96 -0.63
CA VAL A 67 -5.65 -22.11 0.29
C VAL A 67 -4.42 -21.95 1.18
N ASP A 68 -3.28 -21.54 0.62
CA ASP A 68 -2.04 -21.35 1.36
C ASP A 68 -2.03 -20.08 2.22
N LYS A 69 -2.59 -18.97 1.71
CA LYS A 69 -2.45 -17.63 2.31
C LYS A 69 -3.66 -17.18 3.12
N ALA A 70 -4.78 -17.90 3.09
CA ALA A 70 -5.97 -17.57 3.88
C ALA A 70 -5.69 -17.32 5.36
N PRO A 71 -4.87 -18.15 6.07
CA PRO A 71 -4.61 -17.90 7.48
C PRO A 71 -3.93 -16.55 7.73
N ALA A 72 -2.95 -16.18 6.90
CA ALA A 72 -2.26 -14.91 7.01
C ALA A 72 -3.19 -13.72 6.66
N LEU A 73 -4.03 -13.89 5.63
CA LEU A 73 -4.99 -12.86 5.25
C LEU A 73 -6.02 -12.60 6.36
N LYS A 74 -6.55 -13.66 6.99
CA LYS A 74 -7.46 -13.55 8.14
C LYS A 74 -6.83 -12.75 9.29
N VAL A 75 -5.53 -12.94 9.55
CA VAL A 75 -4.80 -12.16 10.58
C VAL A 75 -4.77 -10.68 10.22
N ILE A 76 -4.42 -10.32 8.98
CA ILE A 76 -4.33 -8.93 8.52
C ILE A 76 -5.69 -8.25 8.61
N VAL A 77 -6.72 -8.89 8.09
CA VAL A 77 -8.09 -8.35 8.10
C VAL A 77 -8.59 -8.18 9.53
N ASN A 78 -8.31 -9.13 10.43
CA ASN A 78 -8.66 -9.00 11.85
C ASN A 78 -7.92 -7.83 12.52
N SER A 79 -6.64 -7.62 12.21
CA SER A 79 -5.89 -6.45 12.69
C SER A 79 -6.50 -5.13 12.21
N LEU A 80 -6.92 -5.05 10.95
CA LEU A 80 -7.61 -3.87 10.42
C LEU A 80 -8.94 -3.63 11.14
N LYS A 81 -9.74 -4.67 11.39
CA LYS A 81 -11.00 -4.56 12.14
C LYS A 81 -10.76 -4.07 13.57
N ASN A 82 -9.75 -4.60 14.25
CA ASN A 82 -9.40 -4.18 15.61
C ASN A 82 -8.98 -2.70 15.66
N MET A 83 -8.19 -2.26 14.68
CA MET A 83 -7.82 -0.85 14.55
C MET A 83 -9.06 0.03 14.30
N ILE A 84 -9.94 -0.34 13.37
CA ILE A 84 -11.18 0.41 13.10
C ILE A 84 -12.07 0.47 14.35
N ASN A 85 -12.22 -0.65 15.07
CA ASN A 85 -12.99 -0.70 16.31
C ASN A 85 -12.37 0.13 17.43
N ALA A 86 -11.05 0.31 17.45
CA ALA A 86 -10.40 1.22 18.40
C ALA A 86 -10.71 2.70 18.10
N PHE A 87 -10.85 3.07 16.82
CA PHE A 87 -11.25 4.41 16.41
C PHE A 87 -12.76 4.68 16.53
N GLU A 88 -13.59 3.70 16.17
CA GLU A 88 -15.06 3.77 16.20
C GLU A 88 -15.63 2.48 16.82
N PRO A 89 -15.74 2.42 18.16
CA PRO A 89 -16.13 1.21 18.88
C PRO A 89 -17.57 0.74 18.63
N SER A 90 -18.42 1.56 17.99
CA SER A 90 -19.81 1.17 17.74
C SER A 90 -19.95 0.00 16.76
N GLY A 91 -18.88 -0.39 16.06
CA GLY A 91 -18.89 -1.47 15.07
C GLY A 91 -19.68 -1.13 13.80
N LYS A 92 -20.28 0.07 13.72
CA LYS A 92 -21.11 0.50 12.59
C LYS A 92 -20.32 0.58 11.28
N ILE A 93 -19.04 0.96 11.34
CA ILE A 93 -18.17 1.02 10.16
C ILE A 93 -17.95 -0.39 9.59
N VAL A 94 -17.60 -1.35 10.44
CA VAL A 94 -17.42 -2.75 10.04
C VAL A 94 -18.72 -3.32 9.45
N GLN A 95 -19.86 -3.08 10.12
CA GLN A 95 -21.16 -3.51 9.60
C GLN A 95 -21.51 -2.88 8.24
N LEU A 96 -21.18 -1.60 8.04
CA LEU A 96 -21.38 -0.92 6.76
C LEU A 96 -20.51 -1.53 5.65
N VAL A 97 -19.24 -1.83 5.97
CA VAL A 97 -18.31 -2.49 5.05
C VAL A 97 -18.84 -3.87 4.66
N ASP A 98 -19.26 -4.67 5.63
CA ASP A 98 -19.69 -6.05 5.39
C ASP A 98 -21.01 -6.11 4.59
N GLN A 99 -21.96 -5.23 4.91
CA GLN A 99 -23.34 -5.35 4.42
C GLN A 99 -23.69 -4.40 3.27
N LYS A 100 -23.09 -3.21 3.21
CA LYS A 100 -23.51 -2.16 2.27
C LYS A 100 -22.46 -1.80 1.24
N LEU A 101 -21.18 -1.96 1.54
CA LEU A 101 -20.10 -1.60 0.61
C LEU A 101 -20.20 -2.33 -0.75
N PRO A 102 -20.50 -3.64 -0.82
CA PRO A 102 -20.65 -4.31 -2.11
C PRO A 102 -21.80 -3.74 -2.95
N GLY A 103 -22.92 -3.39 -2.32
CA GLY A 103 -24.07 -2.78 -3.01
C GLY A 103 -23.85 -1.31 -3.38
N LEU A 104 -23.05 -0.58 -2.59
CA LEU A 104 -22.75 0.83 -2.80
C LEU A 104 -21.77 1.06 -3.96
N LEU A 105 -20.77 0.19 -4.09
CA LEU A 105 -19.75 0.28 -5.14
C LEU A 105 -20.23 -0.29 -6.48
N GLY A 106 -21.41 -0.92 -6.50
CA GLY A 106 -21.95 -1.58 -7.68
C GLY A 106 -21.09 -2.76 -8.13
N ASN A 107 -21.30 -3.18 -9.38
CA ASN A 107 -20.52 -4.25 -9.98
C ASN A 107 -19.20 -3.69 -10.50
N PHE A 108 -18.09 -4.23 -10.00
CA PHE A 108 -16.78 -3.94 -10.58
C PHE A 108 -16.70 -4.52 -11.99
N PRO A 109 -15.96 -3.90 -12.92
CA PRO A 109 -15.77 -4.49 -14.23
C PRO A 109 -15.14 -5.88 -14.10
N GLY A 110 -15.62 -6.83 -14.89
CA GLY A 110 -14.96 -8.14 -15.00
C GLY A 110 -13.52 -7.94 -15.48
N PRO A 111 -12.53 -8.66 -14.92
CA PRO A 111 -12.65 -9.88 -14.11
C PRO A 111 -12.69 -9.68 -12.58
N PHE A 112 -12.51 -8.45 -12.09
CA PHE A 112 -12.16 -8.18 -10.69
C PHE A 112 -13.25 -8.60 -9.70
N GLU A 113 -14.52 -8.39 -10.06
CA GLU A 113 -15.65 -8.75 -9.20
C GLU A 113 -15.66 -10.26 -8.88
N GLU A 114 -15.51 -11.09 -9.91
CA GLU A 114 -15.55 -12.54 -9.77
C GLU A 114 -14.28 -13.08 -9.11
N GLU A 115 -13.12 -12.47 -9.35
CA GLU A 115 -11.88 -12.81 -8.63
C GLU A 115 -12.01 -12.54 -7.13
N MET A 116 -12.55 -11.39 -6.73
CA MET A 116 -12.78 -11.05 -5.32
C MET A 116 -13.81 -11.97 -4.66
N LYS A 117 -14.89 -12.32 -5.37
CA LYS A 117 -15.88 -13.31 -4.90
C LYS A 117 -15.24 -14.69 -4.68
N GLY A 118 -14.36 -15.12 -5.58
CA GLY A 118 -13.61 -16.36 -5.46
C GLY A 118 -12.71 -16.37 -4.23
N ILE A 119 -11.97 -15.29 -4.00
CA ILE A 119 -11.13 -15.11 -2.81
C ILE A 119 -11.98 -15.15 -1.53
N ALA A 120 -13.07 -14.38 -1.49
CA ALA A 120 -13.99 -14.32 -0.34
C ALA A 120 -14.54 -15.72 0.02
N ALA A 121 -14.91 -16.52 -0.99
CA ALA A 121 -15.43 -17.86 -0.79
C ALA A 121 -14.39 -18.84 -0.25
N VAL A 122 -13.16 -18.84 -0.80
CA VAL A 122 -12.09 -19.76 -0.35
C VAL A 122 -11.60 -19.41 1.04
N THR A 123 -11.51 -18.11 1.32
CA THR A 123 -10.98 -17.61 2.59
C THR A 123 -12.05 -17.49 3.67
N GLU A 124 -13.33 -17.61 3.34
CA GLU A 124 -14.46 -17.36 4.25
C GLU A 124 -14.44 -15.94 4.86
N ILE A 125 -13.85 -14.99 4.17
CA ILE A 125 -13.83 -13.58 4.56
C ILE A 125 -14.99 -12.87 3.85
N PRO A 126 -15.76 -12.00 4.52
CA PRO A 126 -16.83 -11.24 3.89
C PRO A 126 -16.33 -10.47 2.66
N LEU A 127 -17.10 -10.49 1.57
CA LEU A 127 -16.72 -9.83 0.32
C LEU A 127 -16.41 -8.34 0.50
N GLY A 128 -17.15 -7.65 1.39
CA GLY A 128 -16.91 -6.25 1.72
C GLY A 128 -15.49 -6.00 2.28
N GLU A 129 -14.98 -6.91 3.11
CA GLU A 129 -13.62 -6.81 3.67
C GLU A 129 -12.56 -7.08 2.60
N ILE A 130 -12.80 -8.02 1.68
CA ILE A 130 -11.92 -8.27 0.52
C ILE A 130 -11.86 -7.04 -0.41
N ILE A 131 -13.02 -6.42 -0.67
CA ILE A 131 -13.09 -5.19 -1.47
C ILE A 131 -12.35 -4.05 -0.76
N LEU A 132 -12.58 -3.86 0.54
CA LEU A 132 -11.89 -2.85 1.34
C LEU A 132 -10.37 -3.06 1.30
N PHE A 133 -9.91 -4.31 1.42
CA PHE A 133 -8.49 -4.64 1.35
C PHE A 133 -7.88 -4.29 -0.02
N ASN A 134 -8.59 -4.52 -1.13
CA ASN A 134 -8.12 -4.12 -2.46
C ASN A 134 -8.07 -2.59 -2.62
N ILE A 135 -9.03 -1.86 -2.06
CA ILE A 135 -9.05 -0.39 -2.06
C ILE A 135 -7.93 0.18 -1.16
N PHE A 136 -7.54 -0.54 -0.11
CA PHE A 136 -6.52 -0.07 0.85
C PHE A 136 -5.17 0.24 0.19
N TYR A 137 -4.82 -0.50 -0.87
CA TYR A 137 -3.59 -0.26 -1.64
C TYR A 137 -3.56 1.13 -2.28
N GLU A 138 -4.71 1.71 -2.62
CA GLU A 138 -4.78 3.01 -3.30
C GLU A 138 -4.42 4.20 -2.40
N PHE A 139 -4.55 4.04 -1.08
CA PHE A 139 -4.42 5.17 -0.14
C PHE A 139 -3.14 5.16 0.70
N PHE A 140 -2.55 3.99 0.95
CA PHE A 140 -1.53 3.84 2.00
C PHE A 140 -0.17 3.30 1.51
N THR A 141 0.01 3.12 0.20
CA THR A 141 1.29 2.71 -0.38
C THR A 141 2.22 3.90 -0.60
N ILE A 142 3.47 3.76 -0.18
CA ILE A 142 4.55 4.70 -0.52
C ILE A 142 5.63 3.92 -1.27
N CYS A 143 6.00 4.39 -2.45
CA CYS A 143 6.92 3.70 -3.34
C CYS A 143 8.09 4.59 -3.76
N THR A 144 9.23 3.97 -4.02
CA THR A 144 10.37 4.55 -4.73
C THR A 144 10.65 3.69 -5.96
N SER A 145 10.51 4.27 -7.15
CA SER A 145 10.79 3.60 -8.43
C SER A 145 11.96 4.30 -9.13
N ILE A 146 12.91 3.52 -9.63
CA ILE A 146 14.12 3.99 -10.31
C ILE A 146 14.23 3.27 -11.66
N ILE A 147 14.31 4.05 -12.73
CA ILE A 147 14.62 3.56 -14.08
C ILE A 147 16.03 4.03 -14.44
N THR A 148 16.86 3.10 -14.89
CA THR A 148 18.23 3.37 -15.34
C THR A 148 18.46 2.73 -16.70
N GLU A 149 19.22 3.41 -17.55
CA GLU A 149 19.72 2.90 -18.82
C GLU A 149 21.24 2.93 -18.75
N ASP A 150 21.90 1.84 -19.12
CA ASP A 150 23.36 1.83 -19.22
C ASP A 150 23.85 2.38 -20.57
N LYS A 151 25.17 2.51 -20.73
CA LYS A 151 25.77 3.06 -21.96
C LYS A 151 25.56 2.17 -23.20
N GLU A 152 25.14 0.93 -23.00
CA GLU A 152 24.85 -0.04 -24.07
C GLU A 152 23.35 -0.03 -24.45
N GLY A 153 22.54 0.82 -23.80
CA GLY A 153 21.10 0.96 -24.04
C GLY A 153 20.25 -0.05 -23.28
N LYS A 154 20.80 -0.75 -22.28
CA LYS A 154 20.04 -1.70 -21.47
C LYS A 154 19.34 -0.99 -20.32
N CYS A 155 18.02 -1.13 -20.28
CA CYS A 155 17.17 -0.56 -19.24
C CYS A 155 16.97 -1.53 -18.06
N VAL A 156 16.97 -0.99 -16.84
CA VAL A 156 16.62 -1.69 -15.60
C VAL A 156 15.65 -0.83 -14.79
N LEU A 157 14.53 -1.43 -14.40
CA LEU A 157 13.57 -0.88 -13.44
C LEU A 157 13.80 -1.56 -12.08
N ARG A 158 13.88 -0.75 -11.01
CA ARG A 158 13.84 -1.23 -9.63
C ARG A 158 12.83 -0.45 -8.81
N GLU A 159 12.11 -1.17 -7.96
CA GLU A 159 11.08 -0.60 -7.09
C GLU A 159 11.28 -1.07 -5.66
N GLY A 160 11.02 -0.18 -4.71
CA GLY A 160 10.91 -0.48 -3.30
C GLY A 160 9.63 0.16 -2.76
N GLY A 161 8.86 -0.59 -1.99
CA GLY A 161 7.58 -0.15 -1.43
C GLY A 161 7.52 -0.33 0.08
N TRP A 162 6.78 0.55 0.74
CA TRP A 162 6.44 0.45 2.16
C TRP A 162 4.95 0.74 2.34
N TYR A 163 4.32 0.03 3.28
CA TYR A 163 2.95 0.29 3.70
C TYR A 163 2.98 1.07 5.00
N LYS A 164 2.31 2.22 5.06
CA LYS A 164 2.20 3.01 6.28
C LYS A 164 0.75 3.14 6.69
N VAL A 165 0.42 2.54 7.82
CA VAL A 165 -0.88 2.70 8.47
C VAL A 165 -0.62 3.46 9.77
N GLU A 166 -1.04 4.72 9.84
CA GLU A 166 -0.84 5.52 11.04
C GLU A 166 -1.87 5.15 12.11
N GLU A 167 -1.41 4.46 13.16
CA GLU A 167 -2.15 4.40 14.42
C GLU A 167 -2.02 5.77 15.10
N LYS A 168 -2.98 6.65 14.88
CA LYS A 168 -3.12 7.83 15.74
C LYS A 168 -3.45 7.33 17.13
N SER A 169 -2.47 7.36 18.05
CA SER A 169 -2.79 7.29 19.47
C SER A 169 -3.72 8.46 19.78
N LEU A 170 -5.01 8.18 19.93
CA LEU A 170 -5.92 9.09 20.58
C LEU A 170 -5.37 9.24 22.01
N ASN A 171 -4.65 10.33 22.25
CA ASN A 171 -4.26 10.73 23.59
C ASN A 171 -5.54 10.73 24.43
N LYS A 172 -5.59 9.80 25.38
CA LYS A 172 -6.63 9.74 26.39
C LYS A 172 -6.31 10.72 27.51
#